data_AF-A0A059LEB4-F1
#
_entry.id   AF-A0A059LEB4-F1
#
_cell.length_a   1.000
_cell.length_b   1.000
_cell.length_c   1.000
_cell.angle_alpha   90.00
_cell.angle_beta   90.00
_cell.angle_gamma   90.00
#
_symmetry.space_group_name_H-M   'P 1'
#
loop_
_entity.id
_entity.type
_entity.pdbx_description
1 polymer ?
#
loop_
_entity_poly.entity_id
_entity_poly.type
_entity_poly.pdbx_seq_one_letter_code
_entity_poly.pdbx_strand_id
1 'polypeptide(L)'
;MDGGRGAVENGRGAVENGSKNDAKDALPRAGHLRPEALALAQRFFGGEPGAAPGLRDRLKLVPHVVNVDDWAKRAPLSRYEHRLLQSYNDKPILSRPQHRFYAGADYFEMDIDVHSYAFVARKALHGFLDRLRHVVLDVGFVVQGNAPEELPEGLLAAVRVADICWDRAHVLDLSPGAELAEDALGDDQGFLGVD
;
A
#
# COMPACT_ATOMS: atom_id res chain seq x y z
N MET A 1 13.79 79.55 31.36
CA MET A 1 15.04 78.92 30.89
C MET A 1 15.09 77.53 31.49
N ASP A 2 14.65 76.53 30.76
CA ASP A 2 15.33 75.23 30.63
C ASP A 2 14.63 74.45 29.52
N GLY A 3 15.41 73.89 28.59
CA GLY A 3 14.96 73.29 27.35
C GLY A 3 15.25 71.80 27.32
N GLY A 4 14.20 70.98 27.33
CA GLY A 4 14.29 69.53 27.14
C GLY A 4 14.04 69.14 25.68
N ARG A 5 15.07 68.62 25.00
CA ARG A 5 14.96 67.89 23.73
C ARG A 5 14.65 66.42 24.01
N GLY A 6 13.80 65.80 23.20
CA GLY A 6 13.61 64.34 23.17
C GLY A 6 12.97 63.94 21.85
N ALA A 7 13.80 63.46 20.93
CA ALA A 7 13.44 63.08 19.57
C ALA A 7 12.65 61.76 19.53
N VAL A 8 11.74 61.68 18.56
CA VAL A 8 10.94 60.50 18.23
C VAL A 8 11.82 59.52 17.46
N GLU A 9 12.10 58.35 18.03
CA GLU A 9 12.78 57.24 17.36
C GLU A 9 11.76 56.20 16.86
N ASN A 10 11.70 56.06 15.54
CA ASN A 10 10.96 55.02 14.83
C ASN A 10 11.89 53.83 14.57
N GLY A 11 11.40 52.62 14.87
CA GLY A 11 11.58 51.49 13.94
C GLY A 11 12.22 50.22 14.48
N ARG A 12 11.62 49.11 14.00
CA ARG A 12 12.11 47.72 13.91
C ARG A 12 11.80 46.84 15.12
N GLY A 13 10.56 46.34 15.14
CA GLY A 13 10.23 45.08 15.80
C GLY A 13 11.02 43.94 15.16
N ALA A 14 11.73 43.18 15.99
CA ALA A 14 12.36 41.93 15.62
C ALA A 14 11.27 40.91 15.26
N VAL A 15 11.24 40.47 14.01
CA VAL A 15 10.45 39.32 13.56
C VAL A 15 11.22 38.08 14.01
N GLU A 16 10.67 37.35 14.98
CA GLU A 16 11.14 36.01 15.32
C GLU A 16 10.95 35.10 14.11
N ASN A 17 12.06 34.74 13.45
CA ASN A 17 12.09 33.72 12.42
C ASN A 17 11.96 32.34 13.08
N GLY A 18 10.72 31.92 13.34
CA GLY A 18 10.39 30.51 13.57
C GLY A 18 10.66 29.74 12.28
N SER A 19 11.70 28.92 12.28
CA SER A 19 12.01 27.97 11.20
C SER A 19 10.79 27.08 10.96
N LYS A 20 10.06 27.32 9.86
CA LYS A 20 8.94 26.49 9.41
C LYS A 20 9.37 25.14 8.81
N ASN A 21 10.62 24.71 9.03
CA ASN A 21 11.19 23.57 8.31
C ASN A 21 11.37 22.29 9.11
N ASP A 22 11.09 22.28 10.41
CA ASP A 22 11.39 21.08 11.23
C ASP A 22 10.25 20.05 11.24
N ALA A 23 9.16 20.29 10.51
CA ALA A 23 7.98 19.41 10.46
C ALA A 23 7.92 18.50 9.22
N LYS A 24 8.95 18.48 8.35
CA LYS A 24 8.93 17.70 7.10
C LYS A 24 9.73 16.39 7.12
N ASP A 25 10.58 16.16 8.12
CA ASP A 25 11.50 15.00 8.13
C ASP A 25 11.24 13.96 9.23
N ALA A 26 10.09 14.02 9.89
CA ALA A 26 9.67 12.93 10.76
C ALA A 26 8.70 12.00 10.02
N LEU A 27 9.25 11.02 9.28
CA LEU A 27 8.48 9.81 9.00
C LEU A 27 8.03 9.26 10.38
N PRO A 28 6.72 9.04 10.62
CA PRO A 28 6.26 8.57 11.91
C PRO A 28 6.89 7.21 12.20
N ARG A 29 7.85 7.21 13.12
CA ARG A 29 8.54 5.99 13.59
C ARG A 29 7.50 5.12 14.30
N ALA A 30 7.25 3.94 13.74
CA ALA A 30 6.20 2.98 14.10
C ALA A 30 4.78 3.54 13.97
N GLY A 31 4.17 3.37 12.79
CA GLY A 31 2.77 3.68 12.55
C GLY A 31 1.86 2.82 13.42
N HIS A 32 1.43 3.34 14.57
CA HIS A 32 0.41 2.70 15.36
C HIS A 32 -0.92 2.83 14.62
N LEU A 33 -1.60 1.71 14.37
CA LEU A 33 -2.99 1.77 13.95
C LEU A 33 -3.79 2.58 14.97
N ARG A 34 -4.64 3.49 14.47
CA ARG A 34 -5.60 4.18 15.34
C ARG A 34 -6.47 3.14 16.06
N PRO A 35 -6.94 3.42 17.29
CA PRO A 35 -7.70 2.45 18.07
C PRO A 35 -8.89 1.83 17.32
N GLU A 36 -9.59 2.63 16.52
CA GLU A 36 -10.73 2.21 15.69
C GLU A 36 -10.30 1.21 14.61
N ALA A 37 -9.21 1.54 13.90
CA ALA A 37 -8.64 0.67 12.86
C ALA A 37 -8.03 -0.60 13.45
N LEU A 38 -7.40 -0.52 14.63
CA LEU A 38 -6.86 -1.68 15.34
C LEU A 38 -7.98 -2.61 15.80
N ALA A 39 -9.04 -2.08 16.39
CA ALA A 39 -10.19 -2.86 16.81
C ALA A 39 -10.88 -3.54 15.61
N LEU A 40 -11.00 -2.83 14.49
CA LEU A 40 -11.52 -3.39 13.25
C LEU A 40 -10.60 -4.49 12.69
N ALA A 41 -9.28 -4.29 12.70
CA ALA A 41 -8.30 -5.28 12.28
C ALA A 41 -8.32 -6.54 13.16
N GLN A 42 -8.41 -6.38 14.49
CA GLN A 42 -8.52 -7.48 15.44
C GLN A 42 -9.79 -8.32 15.18
N ARG A 43 -10.94 -7.66 14.99
CA ARG A 43 -12.19 -8.34 14.61
C ARG A 43 -12.09 -8.99 13.24
N PHE A 44 -11.40 -8.35 12.30
CA PHE A 44 -11.17 -8.91 10.98
C PHE A 44 -10.38 -10.19 11.12
N PHE A 45 -9.16 -10.19 11.67
CA PHE A 45 -8.32 -11.39 11.78
C PHE A 45 -8.91 -12.46 12.71
N GLY A 46 -9.57 -12.04 13.80
CA GLY A 46 -10.22 -12.93 14.75
C GLY A 46 -11.29 -13.81 14.10
N GLY A 47 -11.42 -15.03 14.62
CA GLY A 47 -12.51 -15.97 14.30
C GLY A 47 -13.73 -15.81 15.21
N GLU A 48 -13.90 -14.64 15.84
CA GLU A 48 -14.85 -14.46 16.95
C GLU A 48 -16.29 -14.86 16.56
N PRO A 49 -16.97 -15.67 17.38
CA PRO A 49 -18.40 -15.90 17.26
C PRO A 49 -19.15 -14.56 17.37
N GLY A 50 -19.79 -14.13 16.29
CA GLY A 50 -20.47 -12.83 16.23
C GLY A 50 -19.71 -11.75 15.44
N ALA A 51 -18.62 -12.09 14.74
CA ALA A 51 -18.10 -11.26 13.67
C ALA A 51 -19.26 -10.84 12.74
N ALA A 52 -19.35 -9.54 12.45
CA ALA A 52 -20.45 -9.02 11.66
C ALA A 52 -20.55 -9.81 10.34
N PRO A 53 -21.76 -10.24 9.92
CA PRO A 53 -21.93 -10.92 8.63
C PRO A 53 -21.22 -10.14 7.52
N GLY A 54 -20.41 -10.85 6.73
CA GLY A 54 -19.64 -10.25 5.64
C GLY A 54 -18.46 -9.36 6.07
N LEU A 55 -17.93 -9.45 7.30
CA LEU A 55 -16.70 -8.72 7.67
C LEU A 55 -15.52 -9.09 6.77
N ARG A 56 -15.42 -10.36 6.36
CA ARG A 56 -14.41 -10.83 5.41
C ARG A 56 -14.56 -10.19 4.03
N ASP A 57 -15.79 -9.94 3.60
CA ASP A 57 -16.11 -9.27 2.32
C ASP A 57 -15.66 -7.79 2.27
N ARG A 58 -15.21 -7.23 3.40
CA ARG A 58 -14.84 -5.82 3.55
C ARG A 58 -13.38 -5.53 3.26
N LEU A 59 -12.57 -6.53 2.89
CA LEU A 59 -11.19 -6.30 2.48
C LEU A 59 -11.13 -5.48 1.18
N LYS A 60 -10.45 -4.35 1.23
CA LYS A 60 -10.09 -3.52 0.08
C LYS A 60 -8.61 -3.68 -0.24
N LEU A 61 -8.28 -3.68 -1.53
CA LEU A 61 -6.92 -3.45 -2.01
C LEU A 61 -6.81 -2.02 -2.55
N VAL A 62 -5.66 -1.39 -2.34
CA VAL A 62 -5.31 -0.08 -2.90
C VAL A 62 -4.04 -0.27 -3.73
N PRO A 63 -4.17 -0.46 -5.06
CA PRO A 63 -3.02 -0.59 -5.93
C PRO A 63 -2.39 0.77 -6.21
N HIS A 64 -1.07 0.83 -6.20
CA HIS A 64 -0.28 2.00 -6.54
C HIS A 64 0.94 1.58 -7.37
N VAL A 65 0.91 1.86 -8.67
CA VAL A 65 2.08 1.74 -9.53
C VAL A 65 2.99 2.94 -9.25
N VAL A 66 4.15 2.65 -8.69
CA VAL A 66 5.10 3.66 -8.21
C VAL A 66 5.82 4.34 -9.37
N ASN A 67 6.11 3.60 -10.44
CA ASN A 67 7.03 4.01 -11.50
C ASN A 67 6.36 4.12 -12.88
N VAL A 68 5.13 4.66 -12.95
CA VAL A 68 4.33 4.75 -14.19
C VAL A 68 5.10 5.38 -15.35
N ASP A 69 5.79 6.51 -15.11
CA ASP A 69 6.51 7.23 -16.17
C ASP A 69 7.69 6.43 -16.72
N ASP A 70 8.44 5.75 -15.86
CA ASP A 70 9.59 4.94 -16.27
C ASP A 70 9.16 3.63 -16.92
N TRP A 71 8.08 3.04 -16.43
CA TRP A 71 7.44 1.90 -17.07
C TRP A 71 7.00 2.25 -18.50
N ALA A 72 6.30 3.38 -18.68
CA ALA A 72 5.83 3.82 -20.00
C ALA A 72 6.96 4.09 -21.00
N LYS A 73 8.15 4.51 -20.55
CA LYS A 73 9.34 4.67 -21.42
C LYS A 73 9.94 3.33 -21.85
N ARG A 74 10.04 2.37 -20.92
CA ARG A 74 10.66 1.06 -21.17
C ARG A 74 9.75 0.13 -21.95
N ALA A 75 8.45 0.20 -21.67
CA ALA A 75 7.43 -0.65 -22.25
C ALA A 75 6.17 0.18 -22.51
N PRO A 76 6.04 0.79 -23.70
CA PRO A 76 4.94 1.69 -24.02
C PRO A 76 3.56 1.05 -23.76
N LEU A 77 2.69 1.83 -23.13
CA LEU A 77 1.31 1.47 -22.86
C LEU A 77 0.41 1.88 -24.02
N SER A 78 -0.57 1.05 -24.34
CA SER A 78 -1.65 1.47 -25.23
C SER A 78 -2.49 2.57 -24.58
N ARG A 79 -3.24 3.33 -25.39
CA ARG A 79 -4.15 4.36 -24.89
C ARG A 79 -5.20 3.82 -23.90
N TYR A 80 -5.65 2.58 -24.12
CA TYR A 80 -6.61 1.91 -23.24
C TYR A 80 -5.98 1.59 -21.88
N GLU A 81 -4.77 1.03 -21.89
CA GLU A 81 -4.00 0.67 -20.69
C GLU A 81 -3.64 1.89 -19.86
N HIS A 82 -3.18 2.96 -20.49
CA HIS A 82 -2.89 4.22 -19.80
C HIS A 82 -4.13 4.77 -19.08
N ARG A 83 -5.31 4.71 -19.75
CA ARG A 83 -6.57 5.14 -19.14
C ARG A 83 -6.98 4.24 -17.98
N LEU A 84 -6.78 2.93 -18.09
CA LEU A 84 -7.06 2.00 -16.99
C LEU A 84 -6.20 2.33 -15.77
N LEU A 85 -4.89 2.49 -15.95
CA LEU A 85 -4.00 2.85 -14.84
C LEU A 85 -4.45 4.14 -14.16
N GLN A 86 -4.70 5.21 -14.93
CA GLN A 86 -5.21 6.46 -14.37
C GLN A 86 -6.54 6.33 -13.62
N SER A 87 -7.40 5.39 -14.04
CA SER A 87 -8.72 5.21 -13.44
C SER A 87 -8.69 4.41 -12.14
N TYR A 88 -7.69 3.53 -11.97
CA TYR A 88 -7.65 2.55 -10.88
C TYR A 88 -6.45 2.70 -9.95
N ASN A 89 -5.39 3.41 -10.35
CA ASN A 89 -4.27 3.72 -9.46
C ASN A 89 -4.78 4.53 -8.26
N ASP A 90 -4.35 4.15 -7.07
CA ASP A 90 -4.72 4.78 -5.79
C ASP A 90 -6.22 4.69 -5.47
N LYS A 91 -6.98 3.86 -6.20
CA LYS A 91 -8.41 3.66 -5.94
C LYS A 91 -8.62 2.39 -5.13
N PRO A 92 -9.26 2.47 -3.96
CA PRO A 92 -9.61 1.28 -3.21
C PRO A 92 -10.61 0.43 -3.99
N ILE A 93 -10.32 -0.87 -4.11
CA ILE A 93 -11.15 -1.86 -4.78
C ILE A 93 -11.53 -2.91 -3.74
N LEU A 94 -12.83 -3.17 -3.58
CA LEU A 94 -13.29 -4.31 -2.78
C LEU A 94 -12.88 -5.62 -3.45
N SER A 95 -12.20 -6.46 -2.69
CA SER A 95 -11.63 -7.74 -3.14
C SER A 95 -12.64 -8.89 -3.23
N ARG A 96 -13.93 -8.62 -3.00
CA ARG A 96 -14.98 -9.64 -2.94
C ARG A 96 -15.55 -9.97 -4.33
N PRO A 97 -15.93 -11.23 -4.61
CA PRO A 97 -15.74 -12.43 -3.80
C PRO A 97 -14.38 -13.12 -4.07
N GLN A 98 -13.37 -12.38 -4.53
CA GLN A 98 -12.14 -12.94 -5.07
C GLN A 98 -11.11 -13.35 -4.01
N HIS A 99 -11.41 -13.16 -2.73
CA HIS A 99 -10.53 -13.54 -1.65
C HIS A 99 -10.93 -14.86 -0.97
N ARG A 100 -9.94 -15.60 -0.49
CA ARG A 100 -10.11 -16.65 0.51
C ARG A 100 -9.17 -16.39 1.68
N PHE A 101 -9.59 -16.82 2.86
CA PHE A 101 -8.84 -16.60 4.08
C PHE A 101 -8.58 -17.93 4.76
N TYR A 102 -7.34 -18.14 5.19
CA TYR A 102 -6.93 -19.29 5.98
C TYR A 102 -6.20 -18.78 7.23
N ALA A 103 -6.31 -19.52 8.32
CA ALA A 103 -5.67 -19.16 9.58
C ALA A 103 -5.05 -20.42 10.20
N GLY A 104 -3.77 -20.29 10.58
CA GLY A 104 -3.04 -21.30 11.34
C GLY A 104 -2.76 -20.84 12.77
N ALA A 105 -1.81 -21.50 13.42
CA ALA A 105 -1.41 -21.16 14.79
C ALA A 105 -0.70 -19.79 14.87
N ASP A 106 0.06 -19.44 13.83
CA ASP A 106 0.99 -18.30 13.79
C ASP A 106 0.89 -17.49 12.49
N TYR A 107 -0.02 -17.85 11.59
CA TYR A 107 -0.20 -17.16 10.32
C TYR A 107 -1.67 -16.88 9.98
N PHE A 108 -1.86 -15.83 9.19
CA PHE A 108 -3.11 -15.50 8.53
C PHE A 108 -2.81 -15.32 7.04
N GLU A 109 -3.48 -16.11 6.20
CA GLU A 109 -3.25 -16.15 4.76
C GLU A 109 -4.43 -15.51 4.02
N MET A 110 -4.09 -14.71 3.00
CA MET A 110 -5.04 -14.02 2.13
C MET A 110 -4.78 -14.42 0.69
N ASP A 111 -5.63 -15.29 0.15
CA ASP A 111 -5.59 -15.68 -1.25
C ASP A 111 -6.42 -14.73 -2.06
N ILE A 112 -5.86 -14.12 -3.11
CA ILE A 112 -6.61 -13.26 -4.05
C ILE A 112 -6.58 -13.89 -5.43
N ASP A 113 -7.71 -14.42 -5.90
CA ASP A 113 -7.82 -15.02 -7.22
C ASP A 113 -8.24 -14.00 -8.29
N VAL A 114 -7.26 -13.55 -9.08
CA VAL A 114 -7.49 -12.60 -10.17
C VAL A 114 -8.40 -13.18 -11.27
N HIS A 115 -8.49 -14.50 -11.44
CA HIS A 115 -9.38 -15.11 -12.45
C HIS A 115 -10.86 -14.88 -12.12
N SER A 116 -11.16 -14.65 -10.85
CA SER A 116 -12.51 -14.33 -10.36
C SER A 116 -12.87 -12.84 -10.49
N TYR A 117 -11.97 -11.99 -10.99
CA TYR A 117 -12.24 -10.55 -11.18
C TYR A 117 -13.14 -10.27 -12.39
N ALA A 118 -13.67 -9.04 -12.49
CA ALA A 118 -14.39 -8.59 -13.68
C ALA A 118 -13.52 -8.69 -14.95
N PHE A 119 -14.14 -8.92 -16.10
CA PHE A 119 -13.46 -9.11 -17.40
C PHE A 119 -12.42 -8.03 -17.71
N VAL A 120 -12.73 -6.77 -17.39
CA VAL A 120 -11.82 -5.62 -17.59
C VAL A 120 -10.51 -5.81 -16.82
N ALA A 121 -10.57 -6.22 -15.56
CA ALA A 121 -9.39 -6.41 -14.72
C ALA A 121 -8.53 -7.60 -15.22
N ARG A 122 -9.17 -8.72 -15.59
CA ARG A 122 -8.45 -9.86 -16.21
C ARG A 122 -7.76 -9.46 -17.51
N LYS A 123 -8.47 -8.75 -18.38
CA LYS A 123 -7.93 -8.30 -19.68
C LYS A 123 -6.78 -7.31 -19.50
N ALA A 124 -6.90 -6.42 -18.52
CA ALA A 124 -5.84 -5.47 -18.17
C ALA A 124 -4.58 -6.21 -17.69
N LEU A 125 -4.71 -7.09 -16.68
CA LEU A 125 -3.59 -7.85 -16.17
C LEU A 125 -2.93 -8.68 -17.27
N HIS A 126 -3.73 -9.42 -18.07
CA HIS A 126 -3.22 -10.22 -19.17
C HIS A 126 -2.42 -9.37 -20.19
N GLY A 127 -2.90 -8.17 -20.51
CA GLY A 127 -2.15 -7.23 -21.35
C GLY A 127 -0.82 -6.81 -20.73
N PHE A 128 -0.73 -6.72 -19.41
CA PHE A 128 0.47 -6.28 -18.70
C PHE A 128 1.48 -7.39 -18.42
N LEU A 129 1.10 -8.67 -18.43
CA LEU A 129 1.91 -9.80 -17.94
C LEU A 129 3.37 -9.76 -18.42
N ASP A 130 3.60 -9.61 -19.73
CA ASP A 130 4.95 -9.61 -20.34
C ASP A 130 5.79 -8.37 -19.96
N ARG A 131 5.15 -7.33 -19.43
CA ARG A 131 5.74 -6.04 -19.06
C ARG A 131 5.86 -5.85 -17.55
N LEU A 132 5.36 -6.78 -16.73
CA LEU A 132 5.37 -6.67 -15.26
C LEU A 132 6.78 -6.61 -14.67
N ARG A 133 7.80 -7.15 -15.35
CA ARG A 133 9.23 -7.02 -14.98
C ARG A 133 9.73 -5.59 -14.87
N HIS A 134 8.97 -4.61 -15.37
CA HIS A 134 9.32 -3.19 -15.34
C HIS A 134 8.40 -2.39 -14.42
N VAL A 135 7.45 -3.05 -13.76
CA VAL A 135 6.46 -2.43 -12.89
C VAL A 135 6.92 -2.59 -11.44
N VAL A 136 6.84 -1.51 -10.70
CA VAL A 136 6.89 -1.51 -9.23
C VAL A 136 5.49 -1.20 -8.74
N LEU A 137 4.84 -2.19 -8.13
CA LEU A 137 3.47 -2.11 -7.66
C LEU A 137 3.44 -2.19 -6.13
N ASP A 138 2.99 -1.15 -5.48
CA ASP A 138 2.59 -1.19 -4.07
C ASP A 138 1.11 -1.59 -3.99
N VAL A 139 0.79 -2.50 -3.08
CA VAL A 139 -0.58 -2.89 -2.78
C VAL A 139 -0.83 -2.69 -1.29
N GLY A 140 -1.70 -1.73 -0.98
CA GLY A 140 -2.20 -1.51 0.36
C GLY A 140 -3.43 -2.36 0.64
N PHE A 141 -3.57 -2.85 1.87
CA PHE A 141 -4.73 -3.59 2.33
C PHE A 141 -5.46 -2.80 3.41
N VAL A 142 -6.78 -2.66 3.28
CA VAL A 142 -7.61 -1.90 4.21
C VAL A 142 -8.88 -2.69 4.50
N VAL A 143 -9.31 -2.73 5.76
CA VAL A 143 -10.63 -3.28 6.11
C VAL A 143 -11.64 -2.14 6.07
N GLN A 144 -12.71 -2.31 5.29
CA GLN A 144 -13.77 -1.32 5.19
C GLN A 144 -14.54 -1.18 6.52
N GLY A 145 -14.59 0.03 7.04
CA GLY A 145 -15.46 0.42 8.15
C GLY A 145 -16.82 0.83 7.62
N ASN A 146 -17.89 0.31 8.22
CA ASN A 146 -19.28 0.62 7.86
C ASN A 146 -20.02 1.40 8.95
N ALA A 147 -19.50 1.43 10.17
CA ALA A 147 -20.08 2.16 11.29
C ALA A 147 -19.16 3.32 11.74
N PRO A 148 -19.69 4.37 12.37
CA PRO A 148 -18.88 5.50 12.84
C PRO A 148 -17.70 5.11 13.73
N GLU A 149 -17.87 4.09 14.58
CA GLU A 149 -16.84 3.54 15.45
C GLU A 149 -15.77 2.70 14.73
N GLU A 150 -16.03 2.30 13.48
CA GLU A 150 -15.06 1.61 12.60
C GLU A 150 -14.28 2.62 11.75
N LEU A 151 -14.59 3.91 11.88
CA LEU A 151 -13.99 4.99 11.11
C LEU A 151 -13.16 5.91 12.00
N PRO A 152 -12.07 6.47 11.46
CA PRO A 152 -11.56 6.26 10.11
C PRO A 152 -10.83 4.92 9.92
N GLU A 153 -10.94 4.34 8.72
CA GLU A 153 -10.19 3.15 8.32
C GLU A 153 -8.67 3.37 8.41
N GLY A 154 -7.90 2.29 8.54
CA GLY A 154 -6.45 2.31 8.57
C GLY A 154 -5.84 1.29 7.62
N LEU A 155 -4.63 1.59 7.13
CA LEU A 155 -3.85 0.65 6.32
C LEU A 155 -3.42 -0.52 7.20
N LEU A 156 -3.94 -1.70 6.90
CA LEU A 156 -3.68 -2.93 7.64
C LEU A 156 -2.29 -3.50 7.34
N ALA A 157 -1.94 -3.51 6.06
CA ALA A 157 -0.68 -3.99 5.54
C ALA A 157 -0.39 -3.32 4.20
N ALA A 158 0.87 -3.34 3.79
CA ALA A 158 1.29 -2.99 2.46
C ALA A 158 2.34 -3.98 1.97
N VAL A 159 2.28 -4.32 0.69
CA VAL A 159 3.31 -5.13 0.02
C VAL A 159 3.79 -4.39 -1.21
N ARG A 160 5.10 -4.39 -1.44
CA ARG A 160 5.69 -4.00 -2.73
C ARG A 160 5.95 -5.26 -3.54
N VAL A 161 5.47 -5.26 -4.77
CA VAL A 161 5.75 -6.28 -5.77
C VAL A 161 6.57 -5.63 -6.87
N ALA A 162 7.77 -6.17 -7.09
CA ALA A 162 8.73 -5.68 -8.09
C ALA A 162 9.41 -6.87 -8.77
N ASP A 163 10.04 -6.61 -9.91
CA ASP A 163 10.89 -7.56 -10.63
C ASP A 163 10.25 -8.91 -10.95
N ILE A 164 8.93 -8.90 -11.22
CA ILE A 164 8.17 -10.09 -11.59
C ILE A 164 8.71 -10.65 -12.92
N CYS A 165 9.37 -11.81 -12.85
CA CYS A 165 9.97 -12.48 -13.99
C CYS A 165 9.37 -13.88 -14.17
N TRP A 166 8.51 -14.04 -15.17
CA TRP A 166 7.84 -15.32 -15.46
C TRP A 166 8.79 -16.39 -16.00
N ASP A 167 9.84 -16.01 -16.71
CA ASP A 167 10.81 -16.93 -17.31
C ASP A 167 11.57 -17.77 -16.26
N ARG A 168 11.56 -17.32 -15.01
CA ARG A 168 12.19 -17.99 -13.86
C ARG A 168 11.18 -18.63 -12.90
N ALA A 169 9.90 -18.62 -13.25
CA ALA A 169 8.86 -19.21 -12.43
C ALA A 169 9.05 -20.73 -12.35
N HIS A 170 9.07 -21.25 -11.12
CA HIS A 170 9.13 -22.67 -10.82
C HIS A 170 7.91 -23.05 -10.00
N VAL A 171 7.42 -24.26 -10.20
CA VAL A 171 6.35 -24.80 -9.38
C VAL A 171 6.94 -25.10 -8.01
N LEU A 172 6.39 -24.46 -6.97
CA LEU A 172 6.73 -24.77 -5.59
C LEU A 172 6.08 -26.10 -5.20
N ASP A 173 6.89 -27.05 -4.74
CA ASP A 173 6.38 -28.24 -4.06
C ASP A 173 6.04 -27.86 -2.62
N LEU A 174 4.75 -27.84 -2.32
CA LEU A 174 4.23 -27.50 -1.00
C LEU A 174 4.00 -28.74 -0.13
N SER A 175 4.51 -29.91 -0.56
CA SER A 175 4.45 -31.13 0.23
C SER A 175 5.26 -30.98 1.53
N PRO A 176 4.80 -31.54 2.66
CA PRO A 176 5.54 -31.46 3.93
C PRO A 176 6.96 -32.03 3.80
N GLY A 177 7.97 -31.21 4.10
CA GLY A 177 9.39 -31.61 4.05
C GLY A 177 10.08 -31.42 2.70
N ALA A 178 9.43 -30.80 1.70
CA ALA A 178 10.11 -30.34 0.51
C ALA A 178 11.07 -29.19 0.86
N GLU A 179 12.36 -29.37 0.56
CA GLU A 179 13.35 -28.28 0.67
C GLU A 179 13.16 -27.30 -0.49
N LEU A 180 13.12 -26.00 -0.18
CA LEU A 180 13.21 -24.96 -1.19
C LEU A 180 14.57 -25.09 -1.86
N ALA A 181 14.60 -25.30 -3.19
CA ALA A 181 15.85 -25.35 -3.93
C ALA A 181 16.59 -24.01 -3.76
N GLU A 182 17.79 -24.04 -3.16
CA GLU A 182 18.59 -22.83 -2.89
C GLU A 182 18.88 -22.03 -4.18
N ASP A 183 18.99 -22.72 -5.31
CA ASP A 183 19.22 -22.15 -6.65
C ASP A 183 18.04 -21.30 -7.18
N ALA A 184 16.87 -21.35 -6.55
CA ALA A 184 15.69 -20.58 -6.94
C ALA A 184 15.75 -19.10 -6.53
N LEU A 185 16.56 -18.77 -5.53
CA LEU A 185 16.82 -17.42 -5.06
C LEU A 185 18.12 -16.94 -5.71
N GLY A 186 18.05 -16.50 -6.96
CA GLY A 186 19.22 -15.95 -7.66
C GLY A 186 19.88 -14.82 -6.85
N ASP A 187 21.18 -14.61 -7.07
CA ASP A 187 22.10 -13.65 -6.40
C ASP A 187 21.71 -12.16 -6.53
N ASP A 188 20.46 -11.79 -6.31
CA ASP A 188 20.00 -10.40 -6.40
C ASP A 188 20.27 -9.69 -5.07
N GLN A 189 21.43 -9.04 -5.00
CA GLN A 189 21.90 -8.13 -3.94
C GLN A 189 21.03 -6.84 -3.83
N GLY A 190 19.76 -6.89 -4.21
CA GLY A 190 18.89 -5.73 -4.43
C GLY A 190 17.76 -5.53 -3.43
N PHE A 191 17.58 -6.40 -2.42
CA PHE A 191 16.67 -6.13 -1.31
C PHE A 191 17.30 -5.09 -0.38
N LEU A 192 17.34 -3.84 -0.83
CA LEU A 192 17.53 -2.69 0.05
C LEU A 192 16.39 -2.76 1.06
N GLY A 193 16.78 -3.03 2.31
CA GLY A 193 15.90 -3.04 3.45
C GLY A 193 15.02 -1.78 3.47
N VAL A 194 13.82 -1.97 3.98
CA VAL A 194 12.99 -0.88 4.49
C VAL A 194 13.82 -0.02 5.45
N ASP A 195 14.15 1.19 5.00
CA ASP A 195 14.55 2.30 5.87
C ASP A 195 13.32 2.88 6.60
#